data_AF-Q971Q4-F1
#
_entry.id   AF-Q971Q4-F1
#
_cell.length_a   1.000
_cell.length_b   1.000
_cell.length_c   1.000
_cell.angle_alpha   90.00
_cell.angle_beta   90.00
_cell.angle_gamma   90.00
#
_symmetry.space_group_name_H-M   'P 1'
#
loop_
_entity.id
_entity.type
_entity.pdbx_description
1 polymer ?
#
loop_
_entity_poly.entity_id
_entity_poly.type
_entity_poly.pdbx_seq_one_letter_code
_entity_poly.pdbx_strand_id
1 'polypeptide(L)'
;MMLEEIDFFILIILSEAKGRTIEEISDETGIREEIVYHILELLRYFDLVKKSNDDRYYSEYTELAKLLLDLKMKNLPDEIIN
;
A
#
# COMPACT_ATOMS: atom_id res chain seq x y z
N MET A 1 -6.52 -4.58 16.88
CA MET A 1 -6.20 -3.15 17.09
C MET A 1 -4.86 -2.72 16.48
N MET A 2 -3.67 -2.96 17.06
CA MET A 2 -2.39 -2.53 16.40
C MET A 2 -2.10 -3.19 15.05
N LEU A 3 -2.46 -4.46 14.87
CA LEU A 3 -2.24 -5.18 13.61
C LEU A 3 -3.12 -4.61 12.48
N GLU A 4 -4.35 -4.20 12.78
CA GLU A 4 -5.29 -3.65 11.79
C GLU A 4 -4.85 -2.28 11.26
N GLU A 5 -4.19 -1.47 12.09
CA GLU A 5 -3.62 -0.18 11.67
C GLU A 5 -2.43 -0.39 10.72
N ILE A 6 -1.57 -1.38 10.99
CA ILE A 6 -0.42 -1.72 10.12
C ILE A 6 -0.91 -2.19 8.75
N ASP A 7 -1.92 -3.06 8.72
CA ASP A 7 -2.51 -3.55 7.47
C ASP A 7 -3.07 -2.40 6.62
N PHE A 8 -3.65 -1.39 7.26
CA PHE A 8 -4.20 -0.22 6.57
C PHE A 8 -3.11 0.61 5.87
N PHE A 9 -2.00 0.91 6.55
CA PHE A 9 -0.88 1.66 5.94
C PHE A 9 -0.20 0.89 4.82
N ILE A 10 -0.04 -0.43 4.97
CA ILE A 10 0.50 -1.29 3.90
C ILE A 10 -0.40 -1.22 2.67
N LEU A 11 -1.72 -1.30 2.84
CA LEU A 11 -2.67 -1.20 1.73
C LEU A 11 -2.63 0.17 1.06
N ILE A 12 -2.55 1.28 1.83
CA ILE A 12 -2.41 2.63 1.25
C ILE A 12 -1.18 2.71 0.34
N ILE A 13 -0.01 2.32 0.86
CA ILE A 13 1.25 2.42 0.11
C ILE A 13 1.25 1.48 -1.10
N LEU A 14 0.75 0.25 -0.95
CA LEU A 14 0.62 -0.69 -2.06
C LEU A 14 -0.31 -0.16 -3.16
N SER A 15 -1.39 0.54 -2.78
CA SER A 15 -2.34 1.12 -3.72
C SER A 15 -1.74 2.23 -4.60
N GLU A 16 -0.66 2.84 -4.13
CA GLU A 16 0.05 3.95 -4.77
C GLU A 16 1.33 3.54 -5.51
N ALA A 17 1.72 2.26 -5.46
CA ALA A 17 2.83 1.71 -6.23
C ALA A 17 2.50 1.58 -7.74
N LYS A 18 2.20 2.71 -8.40
CA LYS A 18 1.77 2.84 -9.81
C LYS A 18 2.87 3.43 -10.69
N GLY A 19 4.12 3.04 -10.46
CA GLY A 19 5.29 3.64 -11.09
C GLY A 19 5.69 4.96 -10.48
N ARG A 20 5.52 5.08 -9.16
CA ARG A 20 5.80 6.30 -8.40
C ARG A 20 7.09 6.15 -7.57
N THR A 21 7.77 7.25 -7.31
CA THR A 21 8.91 7.30 -6.37
C THR A 21 8.40 7.30 -4.92
N ILE A 22 9.31 7.11 -3.96
CA ILE A 22 8.99 7.20 -2.53
C ILE A 22 8.45 8.60 -2.16
N GLU A 23 9.09 9.65 -2.69
CA GLU A 23 8.67 11.05 -2.52
C GLU A 23 7.25 11.27 -3.06
N GLU A 24 6.98 10.83 -4.30
CA GLU A 24 5.65 10.97 -4.92
C GLU A 24 4.56 10.24 -4.11
N ILE A 25 4.85 9.06 -3.55
CA ILE A 25 3.90 8.32 -2.70
C ILE A 25 3.73 8.98 -1.33
N SER A 26 4.81 9.49 -0.74
CA SER A 26 4.79 10.23 0.52
C SER A 26 3.90 11.47 0.40
N ASP A 27 4.07 12.25 -0.67
CA ASP A 27 3.30 13.46 -0.94
C ASP A 27 1.81 13.18 -1.14
N GLU A 28 1.46 12.12 -1.88
CA GLU A 28 0.07 11.72 -2.10
C GLU A 28 -0.62 11.26 -0.81
N THR A 29 0.08 10.47 0.00
CA THR A 29 -0.52 9.77 1.15
C THR A 29 -0.38 10.53 2.46
N GLY A 30 0.53 11.51 2.52
CA GLY A 30 0.93 12.18 3.76
C GLY A 30 1.77 11.30 4.71
N ILE A 31 2.18 10.09 4.28
CA ILE A 31 2.99 9.18 5.07
C ILE A 31 4.47 9.54 4.86
N ARG A 32 5.23 9.69 5.95
CA ARG A 32 6.67 10.00 5.90
C ARG A 32 7.44 9.07 4.97
N GLU A 33 8.30 9.63 4.12
CA GLU A 33 9.14 8.89 3.15
C GLU A 33 9.86 7.68 3.76
N GLU A 34 10.42 7.81 4.97
CA GLU A 34 11.10 6.69 5.65
C GLU A 34 10.18 5.47 5.86
N ILE A 35 8.91 5.72 6.23
CA ILE A 35 7.91 4.66 6.40
C ILE A 35 7.52 4.07 5.05
N VAL A 36 7.29 4.93 4.05
CA VAL A 36 6.99 4.51 2.68
C VAL A 36 8.10 3.60 2.14
N TYR A 37 9.36 4.01 2.30
CA TYR A 37 10.54 3.22 1.93
C TYR A 37 10.53 1.84 2.59
N HIS A 38 10.40 1.77 3.92
CA HIS A 38 10.45 0.49 4.62
C HIS A 38 9.31 -0.45 4.23
N ILE A 39 8.11 0.07 4.02
CA ILE A 39 6.97 -0.73 3.58
C ILE A 39 7.15 -1.20 2.14
N LEU A 40 7.61 -0.34 1.23
CA LEU A 40 7.87 -0.74 -0.16
C LEU A 40 8.99 -1.78 -0.26
N GLU A 41 10.04 -1.65 0.53
CA GLU A 41 11.12 -2.65 0.58
C GLU A 41 10.64 -3.98 1.17
N LEU A 42 9.77 -3.96 2.18
CA LEU A 42 9.12 -5.16 2.70
C LEU A 42 8.24 -5.82 1.63
N LEU A 43 7.40 -5.06 0.95
CA LEU A 43 6.53 -5.56 -0.12
C LEU A 43 7.34 -6.10 -1.31
N ARG A 44 8.49 -5.48 -1.62
CA ARG A 44 9.44 -5.95 -2.63
C ARG A 44 10.08 -7.27 -2.24
N TYR A 45 10.44 -7.44 -0.97
CA TYR A 45 10.97 -8.70 -0.47
C TYR A 45 9.98 -9.88 -0.66
N PHE A 46 8.68 -9.61 -0.61
CA PHE A 46 7.62 -10.61 -0.88
C PHE A 46 7.13 -10.63 -2.33
N ASP A 47 7.85 -10.01 -3.27
CA ASP A 47 7.49 -9.93 -4.70
C ASP A 47 6.13 -9.27 -5.00
N LEU A 48 5.54 -8.55 -4.04
CA LEU A 48 4.28 -7.80 -4.23
C LEU A 48 4.49 -6.47 -4.94
N VAL A 49 5.71 -5.93 -4.89
CA VAL A 49 6.11 -4.68 -5.53
C VAL A 49 7.45 -4.91 -6.26
N LYS A 50 7.60 -4.31 -7.43
CA LYS A 50 8.86 -4.26 -8.18
C LYS A 50 9.43 -2.84 -8.14
N LYS A 51 10.76 -2.75 -8.17
CA LYS A 51 11.48 -1.48 -8.26
C LYS A 51 12.20 -1.40 -9.61
N SER A 52 12.02 -0.31 -10.33
CA SER A 52 12.75 -0.02 -11.56
C SER A 52 14.13 0.60 -11.27
N ASN A 53 14.94 0.73 -12.32
CA ASN A 53 16.28 1.30 -12.22
C ASN A 53 16.30 2.82 -11.93
N ASP A 54 15.17 3.51 -12.13
CA ASP A 54 14.98 4.94 -11.84
C ASP A 54 14.25 5.17 -10.50
N ASP A 55 14.38 4.21 -9.57
CA ASP A 55 13.82 4.27 -8.20
C ASP A 55 12.28 4.39 -8.12
N ARG A 56 11.56 3.96 -9.16
CA ARG A 56 10.09 3.90 -9.17
C ARG A 56 9.58 2.52 -8.77
N TYR A 57 8.46 2.50 -8.05
CA TYR A 57 7.84 1.28 -7.53
C TYR A 57 6.53 0.96 -8.25
N TYR A 58 6.36 -0.32 -8.61
CA TYR A 58 5.24 -0.82 -9.42
C TYR A 58 4.63 -2.07 -8.79
N SER A 59 3.31 -2.17 -8.77
CA SER A 59 2.60 -3.38 -8.36
C SER A 59 1.37 -3.65 -9.23
N GLU A 60 1.16 -4.91 -9.55
CA GLU A 60 -0.07 -5.40 -10.19
C GLU A 60 -1.26 -5.45 -9.22
N TYR A 61 -1.01 -5.35 -7.91
CA TYR A 61 -2.01 -5.43 -6.86
C TYR A 61 -2.60 -4.07 -6.45
N THR A 62 -2.25 -2.99 -7.15
CA THR A 62 -2.67 -1.63 -6.79
C THR A 62 -4.20 -1.47 -6.75
N GLU A 63 -4.92 -1.98 -7.76
CA GLU A 63 -6.40 -1.91 -7.79
C GLU A 63 -7.05 -2.81 -6.73
N LEU A 64 -6.47 -3.98 -6.45
CA LEU A 64 -6.95 -4.84 -5.37
C LEU A 64 -6.77 -4.17 -4.00
N ALA A 65 -5.63 -3.50 -3.78
CA ALA A 65 -5.39 -2.73 -2.56
C ALA A 65 -6.41 -1.58 -2.41
N LYS A 66 -6.73 -0.87 -3.49
CA LYS A 66 -7.79 0.16 -3.49
C LYS A 66 -9.16 -0.41 -3.13
N LEU A 67 -9.53 -1.53 -3.73
CA LEU A 67 -10.78 -2.22 -3.38
C LEU A 67 -10.83 -2.60 -1.89
N LEU A 68 -9.75 -3.15 -1.33
CA LEU A 68 -9.70 -3.52 0.08
C LEU A 68 -9.78 -2.30 1.02
N LEU A 69 -9.17 -1.18 0.64
CA LEU A 69 -9.32 0.09 1.37
C LEU A 69 -10.76 0.58 1.33
N ASP A 70 -11.39 0.59 0.16
CA ASP A 70 -12.79 0.99 0.01
C ASP A 70 -13.73 0.12 0.86
N LEU A 71 -13.50 -1.20 0.89
CA LEU A 71 -14.30 -2.13 1.68
C LEU A 71 -14.11 -1.90 3.19
N LYS A 72 -12.87 -1.65 3.63
CA LYS A 72 -12.57 -1.32 5.04
C LYS A 72 -13.18 0.02 5.46
N MET A 73 -13.10 1.05 4.60
CA MET A 73 -13.63 2.39 4.91
C MET A 73 -15.17 2.44 4.86
N LYS A 74 -15.81 1.55 4.08
CA LYS A 74 -17.27 1.47 3.99
C LYS A 74 -17.93 0.74 5.17
N ASN A 75 -17.17 0.20 6.14
CA ASN A 75 -17.69 -0.64 7.23
C ASN A 75 -18.74 -1.63 6.70
N LEU A 76 -18.35 -2.54 5.80
CA LEU A 76 -19.23 -3.69 5.56
C LEU A 76 -19.35 -4.45 6.88
N PRO A 77 -20.58 -4.77 7.32
CA PRO A 77 -20.76 -5.56 8.54
C PRO A 77 -19.99 -6.87 8.39
N ASP A 78 -19.33 -7.29 9.46
CA ASP A 78 -18.46 -8.48 9.55
C ASP A 78 -19.14 -9.79 9.08
N GLU A 79 -20.45 -9.75 8.84
CA GLU A 79 -21.30 -10.87 8.43
C GLU A 79 -21.12 -11.34 6.97
N ILE A 80 -20.38 -10.61 6.12
CA ILE A 80 -20.22 -10.98 4.69
C ILE A 80 -19.03 -11.93 4.45
N ILE A 81 -18.20 -12.17 5.47
CA ILE A 81 -17.08 -13.12 5.39
C ILE A 81 -17.40 -14.35 6.27
N ASN A 82 -18.33 -15.18 5.81
CA ASN A 82 -18.50 -16.58 6.24
C ASN A 82 -18.84 -17.46 5.04
#